data_AF-A0A1N7PAX2-F1
#
_entry.id   AF-A0A1N7PAX2-F1
#
_cell.length_a   1.000
_cell.length_b   1.000
_cell.length_c   1.000
_cell.angle_alpha   90.00
_cell.angle_beta   90.00
_cell.angle_gamma   90.00
#
_symmetry.space_group_name_H-M   'P 1'
#
loop_
_entity.id
_entity.type
_entity.pdbx_description
1 polymer ?
#
loop_
_entity_poly.entity_id
_entity_poly.type
_entity_poly.pdbx_seq_one_letter_code
_entity_poly.pdbx_strand_id
1 'polypeptide(L)'
;MSNDDPFGKLVTIVNDQLESGKSHDEIVGMLMQSGLDMSKANHVINTIENSRNSFWTRMAIFFSSLVLSVPILFYFSFYYFGAEELTGYAKSIFLSFIAFSILFTVFASFSGKVVGIFRFFITSLWFFSSLFLACVMFIYPEWSSSFIHTGGGWRAQILGVATNLLYTLGPKGVAYILLGISSVILMLTWAEYYKLKISEYGKI
;
A
#
# COMPACT_ATOMS: atom_id res chain seq x y z
N MET A 1 -4.93 -30.62 -33.11
CA MET A 1 -4.10 -29.43 -33.34
C MET A 1 -3.67 -28.91 -31.97
N SER A 2 -2.42 -29.15 -31.57
CA SER A 2 -1.87 -28.55 -30.35
C SER A 2 -1.58 -27.08 -30.64
N ASN A 3 -2.27 -26.18 -29.96
CA ASN A 3 -1.84 -24.79 -29.81
C ASN A 3 -0.63 -24.82 -28.86
N ASP A 4 0.51 -25.26 -29.35
CA ASP A 4 1.77 -25.13 -28.63
C ASP A 4 2.14 -23.64 -28.65
N ASP A 5 1.73 -22.91 -27.62
CA ASP A 5 2.11 -21.52 -27.42
C ASP A 5 3.65 -21.42 -27.35
N PRO A 6 4.31 -20.87 -28.39
CA PRO A 6 5.76 -20.79 -28.45
C PRO A 6 6.31 -19.94 -27.29
N PHE A 7 5.52 -18.96 -26.82
CA PHE A 7 5.86 -18.14 -25.66
C PHE A 7 5.80 -18.94 -24.36
N GLY A 8 4.75 -19.73 -24.14
CA GLY A 8 4.65 -20.63 -22.99
C GLY A 8 5.83 -21.59 -22.88
N LYS A 9 6.29 -22.15 -24.00
CA LYS A 9 7.49 -23.03 -24.02
C LYS A 9 8.77 -22.25 -23.69
N LEU A 10 8.95 -21.05 -24.24
CA LEU A 10 10.10 -20.19 -23.92
C LEU A 10 10.15 -19.81 -22.44
N VAL A 11 9.00 -19.45 -21.86
CA VAL A 11 8.87 -19.13 -20.43
C VAL A 11 9.23 -20.33 -19.56
N THR A 12 8.78 -21.53 -19.94
CA THR A 12 9.08 -22.78 -19.22
C THR A 12 10.59 -23.06 -19.25
N ILE A 13 11.21 -23.00 -20.44
CA ILE A 13 12.65 -23.23 -20.60
C ILE A 13 13.46 -22.24 -19.74
N VAL A 14 13.17 -20.94 -19.82
CA VAL A 14 13.89 -19.93 -19.03
C VAL A 14 13.68 -20.13 -17.53
N ASN A 15 12.46 -20.50 -17.09
CA ASN A 15 12.18 -20.80 -15.68
C ASN A 15 12.98 -22.02 -15.19
N ASP A 16 13.04 -23.11 -15.96
CA ASP A 16 13.82 -24.31 -15.63
C ASP A 16 15.31 -23.96 -15.49
N GLN A 17 15.83 -23.09 -16.36
CA GLN A 17 17.23 -22.65 -16.28
C GLN A 17 17.48 -21.77 -15.05
N LEU A 18 16.57 -20.86 -14.71
CA LEU A 18 16.66 -20.06 -13.49
C LEU A 18 16.55 -20.92 -12.22
N GLU A 19 15.70 -21.95 -12.20
CA GLU A 19 15.59 -22.90 -11.08
C GLU A 19 16.82 -23.78 -10.93
N SER A 20 17.50 -24.12 -12.03
CA SER A 20 18.77 -24.84 -12.02
C SER A 20 19.96 -24.02 -11.51
N GLY A 21 19.75 -22.75 -11.14
CA GLY A 21 20.77 -21.87 -10.56
C GLY A 21 21.74 -21.26 -11.56
N LYS A 22 21.41 -21.29 -12.86
CA LYS A 22 22.23 -20.61 -13.88
C LYS A 22 22.18 -19.10 -13.71
N SER A 23 23.31 -18.47 -13.96
CA SER A 23 23.45 -17.02 -13.91
C SER A 23 22.69 -16.33 -15.04
N HIS A 24 22.31 -15.07 -14.83
CA HIS A 24 21.60 -14.26 -15.81
C HIS A 24 22.32 -14.25 -17.17
N ASP A 25 23.64 -14.05 -17.16
CA ASP A 25 24.47 -13.99 -18.37
C ASP A 25 24.52 -15.32 -19.14
N GLU A 26 24.47 -16.46 -18.45
CA GLU A 26 24.42 -17.78 -19.08
C GLU A 26 23.08 -18.00 -19.80
N ILE A 27 21.98 -17.53 -19.21
CA ILE A 27 20.65 -17.65 -19.81
C ILE A 27 20.52 -16.70 -21.00
N VAL A 28 21.08 -15.49 -20.92
CA VAL A 28 21.18 -14.56 -22.06
C VAL A 28 21.98 -15.22 -23.19
N GLY A 29 23.11 -15.84 -22.88
CA GLY A 29 23.94 -16.57 -23.85
C GLY A 29 23.19 -17.69 -24.57
N MET A 30 22.39 -18.48 -23.85
CA MET A 30 21.56 -19.55 -24.43
C MET A 30 20.47 -19.00 -25.36
N LEU A 31 19.82 -17.90 -24.98
CA LEU A 31 18.82 -17.23 -25.81
C LEU A 31 19.46 -16.61 -27.06
N MET A 32 20.66 -16.04 -26.94
CA MET A 32 21.42 -15.52 -28.08
C MET A 32 21.84 -16.61 -29.07
N GLN A 33 22.28 -17.77 -28.56
CA GLN A 33 22.57 -18.95 -29.39
C GLN A 33 21.32 -19.48 -30.12
N SER A 34 20.14 -19.21 -29.57
CA SER A 34 18.84 -19.54 -30.18
C SER A 34 18.37 -18.49 -31.20
N GLY A 35 19.17 -17.48 -31.50
CA GLY A 35 18.91 -16.47 -32.52
C GLY A 35 18.24 -15.18 -32.01
N LEU A 36 18.11 -15.00 -30.69
CA LEU A 36 17.65 -13.73 -30.12
C LEU A 36 18.80 -12.72 -30.03
N ASP A 37 18.52 -11.47 -30.36
CA ASP A 37 19.47 -10.39 -30.09
C ASP A 37 19.65 -10.21 -28.56
N MET A 38 20.82 -9.76 -28.12
CA MET A 38 21.17 -9.58 -26.70
C MET A 38 20.15 -8.70 -25.97
N SER A 39 19.70 -7.62 -26.63
CA SER A 39 18.66 -6.73 -26.11
C SER A 39 17.33 -7.46 -25.87
N LYS A 40 16.92 -8.31 -26.82
CA LYS A 40 15.68 -9.10 -26.73
C LYS A 40 15.79 -10.23 -25.70
N ALA A 41 16.92 -10.91 -25.63
CA ALA A 41 17.20 -11.95 -24.63
C ALA A 41 17.14 -11.37 -23.20
N ASN A 42 17.81 -10.23 -22.97
CA ASN A 42 17.71 -9.49 -21.72
C ASN A 42 16.27 -9.09 -21.40
N HIS A 43 15.52 -8.62 -22.40
CA HIS A 43 14.14 -8.21 -22.19
C HIS A 43 13.23 -9.39 -21.82
N VAL A 44 13.42 -10.56 -22.42
CA VAL A 44 12.67 -11.79 -22.11
C VAL A 44 12.96 -12.24 -20.68
N ILE A 45 14.23 -12.36 -20.30
CA ILE A 45 14.60 -12.82 -18.94
C ILE A 45 14.09 -11.83 -17.89
N ASN A 46 14.29 -10.53 -18.10
CA ASN A 46 13.77 -9.50 -17.20
C ASN A 46 12.24 -9.55 -17.10
N THR A 47 11.54 -9.85 -18.18
CA THR A 47 10.07 -9.99 -18.15
C THR A 47 9.66 -11.22 -17.35
N ILE A 48 10.35 -12.35 -17.53
CA ILE A 48 10.09 -13.60 -16.82
C ILE A 48 10.40 -13.46 -15.33
N GLU A 49 11.55 -12.92 -14.96
CA GLU A 49 11.90 -12.62 -13.56
C GLU A 49 10.91 -11.62 -12.93
N ASN A 50 10.51 -10.59 -13.67
CA ASN A 50 9.51 -9.64 -13.20
C ASN A 50 8.12 -10.27 -13.02
N SER A 51 7.77 -11.28 -13.82
CA SER A 51 6.55 -12.08 -13.70
C SER A 51 6.62 -13.10 -12.56
N ARG A 52 7.82 -13.66 -12.27
CA ARG A 52 8.08 -14.56 -11.14
C ARG A 52 7.93 -13.85 -9.80
N ASN A 53 8.21 -12.55 -9.74
CA ASN A 53 7.94 -11.75 -8.55
C ASN A 53 6.43 -11.68 -8.31
N SER A 54 5.96 -12.60 -7.46
CA SER A 54 4.55 -12.77 -7.18
C SER A 54 3.94 -11.44 -6.69
N PHE A 55 2.68 -11.20 -7.08
CA PHE A 55 1.85 -10.12 -6.55
C PHE A 55 2.03 -9.93 -5.04
N TRP A 56 1.99 -11.06 -4.31
CA TRP A 56 2.10 -11.12 -2.86
C TRP A 56 3.49 -10.74 -2.36
N THR A 57 4.57 -11.17 -3.03
CA THR A 57 5.94 -10.81 -2.66
C THR A 57 6.17 -9.31 -2.80
N ARG A 58 5.76 -8.70 -3.93
CA ARG A 58 5.90 -7.26 -4.13
C ARG A 58 5.03 -6.47 -3.15
N MET A 59 3.82 -6.95 -2.87
CA MET A 59 2.93 -6.35 -1.87
C MET A 59 3.56 -6.38 -0.48
N ALA A 60 4.13 -7.52 -0.08
CA ALA A 60 4.77 -7.69 1.21
C ALA A 60 5.98 -6.76 1.36
N ILE A 61 6.83 -6.64 0.33
CA ILE A 61 7.97 -5.71 0.33
C ILE A 61 7.49 -4.25 0.46
N PHE A 62 6.49 -3.85 -0.32
CA PHE A 62 5.96 -2.49 -0.26
C PHE A 62 5.33 -2.18 1.10
N PHE A 63 4.47 -3.06 1.60
CA PHE A 63 3.77 -2.88 2.87
C PHE A 63 4.76 -2.88 4.05
N SER A 64 5.73 -3.78 4.08
CA SER A 64 6.77 -3.81 5.11
C SER A 64 7.65 -2.56 5.07
N SER A 65 8.02 -2.07 3.89
CA SER A 65 8.75 -0.81 3.75
C SER A 65 7.97 0.38 4.33
N LEU A 66 6.67 0.48 4.01
CA LEU A 66 5.80 1.51 4.61
C LEU A 66 5.72 1.36 6.14
N VAL A 67 5.42 0.16 6.63
CA VAL A 67 5.27 -0.11 8.07
C VAL A 67 6.55 0.17 8.85
N LEU A 68 7.74 -0.01 8.27
CA LEU A 68 9.01 0.27 8.92
C LEU A 68 9.42 1.75 8.82
N SER A 69 9.12 2.42 7.70
CA SER A 69 9.49 3.82 7.50
C SER A 69 8.79 4.77 8.48
N VAL A 70 7.52 4.53 8.82
CA VAL A 70 6.74 5.43 9.69
C VAL A 70 7.27 5.45 11.13
N PRO A 71 7.52 4.30 11.81
CA PRO A 71 8.12 4.28 13.14
C PRO A 71 9.51 4.90 13.18
N ILE A 72 10.32 4.73 12.13
CA ILE A 72 11.64 5.35 12.04
C ILE A 72 11.49 6.88 12.00
N LEU A 73 10.63 7.40 11.13
CA LEU A 73 10.34 8.84 11.04
C LEU A 73 9.74 9.37 12.35
N PHE A 74 8.85 8.61 12.98
CA PHE A 74 8.29 8.95 14.29
C PHE A 74 9.37 9.01 15.36
N TYR A 75 10.28 8.04 15.42
CA TYR A 75 11.40 8.03 16.37
C TYR A 75 12.29 9.27 16.22
N PHE A 76 12.68 9.62 14.99
CA PHE A 76 13.44 10.84 14.75
C PHE A 76 12.66 12.08 15.16
N SER A 77 11.38 12.17 14.78
CA SER A 77 10.53 13.31 15.16
C SER A 77 10.41 13.43 16.67
N PHE A 78 10.28 12.32 17.38
CA PHE A 78 10.19 12.27 18.84
C PHE A 78 11.49 12.71 19.49
N TYR A 79 12.63 12.28 18.96
CA TYR A 79 13.94 12.68 19.44
C TYR A 79 14.20 14.18 19.26
N TYR A 80 13.76 14.77 18.13
CA TYR A 80 14.00 16.19 17.82
C TYR A 80 13.00 17.16 18.47
N PHE A 81 11.70 16.86 18.42
CA PHE A 81 10.63 17.76 18.88
C PHE A 81 10.16 17.45 20.31
N GLY A 82 10.40 16.23 20.79
CA GLY A 82 9.87 15.76 22.06
C GLY A 82 8.40 15.33 21.99
N ALA A 83 7.92 14.74 23.09
CA ALA A 83 6.58 14.17 23.17
C ALA A 83 5.48 15.22 23.08
N GLU A 84 5.63 16.35 23.79
CA GLU A 84 4.59 17.38 23.91
C GLU A 84 4.25 18.01 22.56
N GLU A 85 5.25 18.43 21.78
CA GLU A 85 5.02 19.00 20.45
C GLU A 85 4.36 17.99 19.49
N LEU A 86 4.83 16.74 19.48
CA LEU A 86 4.22 15.67 18.66
C LEU A 86 2.76 15.43 19.02
N THR A 87 2.43 15.41 20.31
CA THR A 87 1.04 15.30 20.75
C THR A 87 0.21 16.52 20.37
N GLY A 88 0.81 17.71 20.33
CA GLY A 88 0.19 18.94 19.82
C GLY A 88 -0.19 18.85 18.33
N TYR A 89 0.60 18.12 17.52
CA TYR A 89 0.31 17.90 16.11
C TYR A 89 -0.76 16.82 15.83
N ALA A 90 -1.21 16.07 16.85
CA ALA A 90 -2.18 14.99 16.68
C ALA A 90 -3.45 15.42 15.92
N LYS A 91 -3.96 16.63 16.22
CA LYS A 91 -5.13 17.20 15.54
C LYS A 91 -4.88 17.46 14.06
N SER A 92 -3.71 17.99 13.71
CA SER A 92 -3.31 18.24 12.32
C SER A 92 -3.12 16.93 11.55
N ILE A 93 -2.50 15.92 12.17
CA ILE A 93 -2.33 14.59 11.58
C ILE A 93 -3.69 13.93 11.33
N PHE A 94 -4.62 14.02 12.29
CA PHE A 94 -5.98 13.53 12.13
C PHE A 94 -6.73 14.27 11.00
N LEU A 95 -6.54 15.59 10.88
CA LEU A 95 -7.13 16.35 9.79
C LEU A 95 -6.58 15.92 8.42
N SER A 96 -5.27 15.68 8.32
CA SER A 96 -4.63 15.11 7.13
C SER A 96 -5.20 13.74 6.77
N PHE A 97 -5.44 12.87 7.75
CA PHE A 97 -6.11 11.59 7.55
C PHE A 97 -7.50 11.77 6.91
N ILE A 98 -8.31 12.71 7.42
CA ILE A 98 -9.64 13.00 6.85
C ILE A 98 -9.51 13.57 5.42
N ALA A 99 -8.56 14.48 5.19
CA ALA A 99 -8.32 15.06 3.87
C ALA A 99 -7.95 13.99 2.84
N PHE A 100 -7.03 13.07 3.18
CA PHE A 100 -6.68 11.96 2.27
C PHE A 100 -7.83 10.98 2.05
N SER A 101 -8.68 10.74 3.05
CA SER A 101 -9.89 9.91 2.90
C SER A 101 -10.90 10.54 1.92
N ILE A 102 -11.12 11.85 2.02
CA ILE A 102 -11.98 12.59 1.08
C ILE A 102 -11.38 12.57 -0.32
N LEU A 103 -10.09 12.85 -0.46
CA LEU A 103 -9.41 12.81 -1.75
C LEU A 103 -9.51 11.41 -2.38
N PHE A 104 -9.27 10.35 -1.62
CA PHE A 104 -9.44 8.98 -2.09
C PHE A 104 -10.86 8.75 -2.62
N THR A 105 -11.88 9.18 -1.89
CA THR A 105 -13.29 9.03 -2.28
C THR A 105 -13.61 9.80 -3.57
N VAL A 106 -13.11 11.02 -3.71
CA VAL A 106 -13.25 11.81 -4.94
C VAL A 106 -12.61 11.08 -6.12
N PHE A 107 -11.37 10.64 -5.97
CA PHE A 107 -10.65 9.94 -7.04
C PHE A 107 -11.23 8.55 -7.33
N ALA A 108 -11.86 7.88 -6.37
CA ALA A 108 -12.54 6.60 -6.57
C ALA A 108 -13.70 6.67 -7.59
N SER A 109 -14.24 7.86 -7.83
CA SER A 109 -15.31 8.08 -8.81
C SER A 109 -14.80 8.16 -10.26
N PHE A 110 -13.48 8.24 -10.47
CA PHE A 110 -12.88 8.40 -11.79
C PHE A 110 -12.17 7.13 -12.23
N SER A 111 -12.32 6.77 -13.51
CA SER A 111 -11.62 5.66 -14.14
C SER A 111 -10.42 6.16 -14.95
N GLY A 112 -9.30 5.43 -14.92
CA GLY A 112 -8.15 5.70 -15.77
C GLY A 112 -6.83 5.28 -15.14
N LYS A 113 -5.80 5.02 -15.97
CA LYS A 113 -4.47 4.61 -15.51
C LYS A 113 -3.85 5.64 -14.56
N VAL A 114 -3.80 6.90 -15.00
CA VAL A 114 -3.25 8.02 -14.23
C VAL A 114 -3.99 8.19 -12.91
N VAL A 115 -5.32 8.13 -12.94
CA VAL A 115 -6.17 8.19 -11.74
C VAL A 115 -5.90 7.02 -10.80
N GLY A 116 -5.70 5.81 -11.31
CA GLY A 116 -5.32 4.64 -10.51
C GLY A 116 -4.01 4.83 -9.75
N ILE A 117 -3.01 5.44 -10.39
CA ILE A 117 -1.73 5.78 -9.75
C ILE A 117 -1.94 6.83 -8.65
N PHE A 118 -2.73 7.88 -8.92
CA PHE A 118 -3.05 8.89 -7.90
C PHE A 118 -3.81 8.31 -6.71
N ARG A 119 -4.80 7.44 -6.95
CA ARG A 119 -5.53 6.72 -5.89
C ARG A 119 -4.56 5.91 -5.04
N PHE A 120 -3.62 5.19 -5.66
CA PHE A 120 -2.62 4.43 -4.94
C PHE A 120 -1.72 5.31 -4.07
N PHE A 121 -1.24 6.43 -4.61
CA PHE A 121 -0.43 7.39 -3.87
C PHE A 121 -1.18 8.00 -2.68
N ILE A 122 -2.42 8.46 -2.90
CA ILE A 122 -3.26 9.03 -1.84
C ILE A 122 -3.55 7.99 -0.76
N THR A 123 -3.85 6.75 -1.14
CA THR A 123 -4.10 5.67 -0.17
C THR A 123 -2.84 5.37 0.67
N SER A 124 -1.66 5.45 0.05
CA SER A 124 -0.38 5.27 0.75
C SER A 124 -0.14 6.40 1.77
N LEU A 125 -0.43 7.66 1.42
CA LEU A 125 -0.37 8.81 2.33
C LEU A 125 -1.43 8.73 3.45
N TRP A 126 -2.61 8.22 3.11
CA TRP A 126 -3.68 7.99 4.06
C TRP A 126 -3.27 6.95 5.11
N PHE A 127 -2.70 5.82 4.65
CA PHE A 127 -2.11 4.80 5.52
C PHE A 127 -0.98 5.36 6.38
N PHE A 128 -0.05 6.11 5.78
CA PHE A 128 1.06 6.76 6.50
C PHE A 128 0.53 7.62 7.64
N SER A 129 -0.46 8.48 7.37
CA SER A 129 -1.07 9.35 8.37
C SER A 129 -1.74 8.55 9.49
N SER A 130 -2.41 7.44 9.17
CA SER A 130 -3.05 6.57 10.17
C SER A 130 -2.04 5.85 11.07
N LEU A 131 -0.92 5.39 10.51
CA LEU A 131 0.12 4.70 11.25
C LEU A 131 0.90 5.68 12.14
N PHE A 132 1.20 6.86 11.62
CA PHE A 132 1.86 7.92 12.39
C PHE A 132 0.95 8.41 13.53
N LEU A 133 -0.35 8.58 13.25
CA LEU A 133 -1.34 8.88 14.29
C LEU A 133 -1.39 7.79 15.37
N ALA A 134 -1.30 6.51 14.99
CA ALA A 134 -1.22 5.43 15.96
C ALA A 134 0.00 5.57 16.87
N CYS A 135 1.19 5.84 16.32
CA CYS A 135 2.39 6.12 17.11
C CYS A 135 2.19 7.31 18.07
N VAL A 136 1.57 8.41 17.62
CA VAL A 136 1.28 9.58 18.46
C VAL A 136 0.27 9.23 19.58
N MET A 137 -0.78 8.47 19.27
CA MET A 137 -1.77 8.06 20.28
C MET A 137 -1.23 7.04 21.29
N PHE A 138 -0.09 6.41 21.01
CA PHE A 138 0.61 5.57 21.97
C PHE A 138 1.31 6.37 23.08
N ILE A 139 1.79 7.58 22.74
CA ILE A 139 2.45 8.51 23.67
C ILE A 139 1.48 9.50 24.32
N TYR A 140 0.25 9.66 23.80
CA TYR A 140 -0.74 10.60 24.31
C TYR A 140 -1.29 10.15 25.68
N PRO A 141 -1.16 10.95 26.74
CA PRO A 141 -1.45 10.49 28.10
C PRO A 141 -2.94 10.27 28.37
N GLU A 142 -3.87 11.16 27.98
CA GLU A 142 -5.29 10.99 28.29
C GLU A 142 -6.21 11.74 27.31
N TRP A 143 -7.34 11.13 26.94
CA TRP A 143 -8.40 11.78 26.18
C TRP A 143 -9.27 12.62 27.13
N SER A 144 -9.03 13.93 27.22
CA SER A 144 -9.92 14.79 28.01
C SER A 144 -11.22 15.03 27.24
N SER A 145 -12.31 14.45 27.77
CA SER A 145 -13.63 14.52 27.16
C SER A 145 -14.26 15.89 27.39
N SER A 146 -14.29 16.73 26.37
CA SER A 146 -15.21 17.88 26.35
C SER A 146 -15.79 18.09 24.95
N PHE A 147 -16.53 17.10 24.41
CA PHE A 147 -17.49 17.23 23.29
C PHE A 147 -18.04 15.82 22.97
N ILE A 148 -19.33 15.51 22.79
CA ILE A 148 -20.45 16.22 22.17
C ILE A 148 -21.75 15.81 22.90
N HIS A 149 -22.47 16.73 23.56
CA HIS A 149 -23.89 16.51 23.88
C HIS A 149 -24.72 16.72 22.60
N THR A 150 -24.92 15.65 21.83
CA THR A 150 -25.78 15.70 20.64
C THR A 150 -27.22 15.43 21.09
N GLY A 151 -28.09 16.44 20.91
CA GLY A 151 -29.50 16.40 21.32
C GLY A 151 -30.29 15.24 20.71
N GLY A 152 -31.32 14.77 21.43
CA GLY A 152 -31.95 13.45 21.35
C GLY A 152 -32.70 13.00 20.08
N GLY A 153 -32.18 13.26 18.88
CA GLY A 153 -32.65 12.65 17.64
C GLY A 153 -32.05 11.26 17.38
N TRP A 154 -32.69 10.43 16.55
CA TRP A 154 -32.16 9.10 16.18
C TRP A 154 -30.76 9.15 15.53
N ARG A 155 -30.45 10.22 14.79
CA ARG A 155 -29.11 10.49 14.25
C ARG A 155 -28.09 10.75 15.36
N ALA A 156 -28.49 11.44 16.43
CA ALA A 156 -27.68 11.67 17.60
C ALA A 156 -27.55 10.42 18.49
N GLN A 157 -28.51 9.49 18.44
CA GLN A 157 -28.36 8.19 19.08
C GLN A 157 -27.33 7.32 18.35
N ILE A 158 -27.34 7.30 17.02
CA ILE A 158 -26.33 6.57 16.22
C ILE A 158 -24.95 7.21 16.38
N LEU A 159 -24.86 8.54 16.24
CA LEU A 159 -23.63 9.28 16.50
C LEU A 159 -23.17 9.07 17.95
N GLY A 160 -24.09 9.09 18.91
CA GLY A 160 -23.85 8.87 20.34
C GLY A 160 -23.31 7.48 20.65
N VAL A 161 -23.85 6.43 20.02
CA VAL A 161 -23.34 5.05 20.13
C VAL A 161 -21.95 4.94 19.52
N ALA A 162 -21.75 5.50 18.32
CA ALA A 162 -20.45 5.49 17.67
C ALA A 162 -19.40 6.26 18.49
N THR A 163 -19.74 7.45 19.00
CA THR A 163 -18.83 8.24 19.85
C THR A 163 -18.58 7.57 21.20
N ASN A 164 -19.57 6.92 21.81
CA ASN A 164 -19.38 6.18 23.05
C ASN A 164 -18.51 4.94 22.83
N LEU A 165 -18.69 4.23 21.72
CA LEU A 165 -17.84 3.09 21.36
C LEU A 165 -16.39 3.54 21.15
N LEU A 166 -16.19 4.61 20.36
CA LEU A 166 -14.88 5.21 20.14
C LEU A 166 -14.25 5.66 21.45
N TYR A 167 -15.01 6.33 22.32
CA TYR A 167 -14.56 6.74 23.66
C TYR A 167 -14.12 5.56 24.52
N THR A 168 -14.93 4.49 24.55
CA THR A 168 -14.64 3.26 25.31
C THR A 168 -13.36 2.58 24.81
N LEU A 169 -13.08 2.65 23.52
CA LEU A 169 -11.86 2.11 22.91
C LEU A 169 -10.60 2.93 23.23
N GLY A 170 -10.78 4.20 23.65
CA GLY A 170 -9.70 5.13 23.91
C GLY A 170 -8.87 5.50 22.67
N PRO A 171 -7.86 6.38 22.84
CA PRO A 171 -7.03 6.87 21.73
C PRO A 171 -6.33 5.76 20.94
N LYS A 172 -5.82 4.76 21.65
CA LYS A 172 -5.13 3.60 21.07
C LYS A 172 -6.07 2.73 20.25
N GLY A 173 -7.26 2.42 20.79
CA GLY A 173 -8.25 1.60 20.10
C GLY A 173 -8.78 2.28 18.83
N VAL A 174 -9.05 3.60 18.88
CA VAL A 174 -9.43 4.36 17.68
C VAL A 174 -8.32 4.36 16.65
N ALA A 175 -7.07 4.58 17.05
CA ALA A 175 -5.97 4.57 16.11
C ALA A 175 -5.80 3.21 15.41
N TYR A 176 -5.99 2.09 16.13
CA TYR A 176 -5.97 0.76 15.53
C TYR A 176 -7.10 0.52 14.52
N ILE A 177 -8.31 1.01 14.80
CA ILE A 177 -9.41 0.94 13.83
C ILE A 177 -9.07 1.71 12.56
N LEU A 178 -8.57 2.94 12.69
CA LEU A 178 -8.19 3.77 11.54
C LEU A 178 -7.07 3.12 10.72
N LEU A 179 -6.07 2.54 11.41
CA LEU A 179 -4.98 1.79 10.78
C LEU A 179 -5.49 0.51 10.09
N GLY A 180 -6.43 -0.21 10.69
CA GLY A 180 -7.04 -1.40 10.11
C GLY A 180 -7.79 -1.08 8.82
N ILE A 181 -8.62 -0.03 8.85
CA ILE A 181 -9.37 0.44 7.67
C ILE A 181 -8.42 0.88 6.55
N SER A 182 -7.41 1.70 6.88
CA SER A 182 -6.44 2.19 5.88
C SER A 182 -5.61 1.05 5.30
N SER A 183 -5.26 0.03 6.10
CA SER A 183 -4.54 -1.16 5.63
C SER A 183 -5.35 -1.95 4.60
N VAL A 184 -6.64 -2.21 4.89
CA VAL A 184 -7.52 -2.93 3.98
C VAL A 184 -7.67 -2.16 2.66
N ILE A 185 -7.90 -0.85 2.73
CA ILE A 185 -8.05 -0.03 1.52
C ILE A 185 -6.74 0.01 0.73
N LEU A 186 -5.58 0.11 1.38
CA LEU A 186 -4.28 0.06 0.71
C LEU A 186 -4.06 -1.26 -0.03
N MET A 187 -4.43 -2.40 0.58
CA MET A 187 -4.34 -3.72 -0.07
C MET A 187 -5.24 -3.81 -1.31
N LEU A 188 -6.48 -3.28 -1.22
CA LEU A 188 -7.40 -3.24 -2.35
C LEU A 188 -6.87 -2.36 -3.49
N THR A 189 -6.38 -1.16 -3.17
CA THR A 189 -5.81 -0.24 -4.17
C THR A 189 -4.51 -0.77 -4.78
N TRP A 190 -3.70 -1.52 -4.01
CA TRP A 190 -2.53 -2.22 -4.53
C TRP A 190 -2.91 -3.29 -5.56
N ALA A 191 -3.98 -4.06 -5.30
CA ALA A 191 -4.49 -5.04 -6.27
C ALA A 191 -4.91 -4.38 -7.59
N GLU A 192 -5.58 -3.22 -7.53
CA GLU A 192 -5.91 -2.44 -8.72
C GLU A 192 -4.68 -1.91 -9.45
N TYR A 193 -3.72 -1.33 -8.71
CA TYR A 193 -2.48 -0.81 -9.27
C TYR A 193 -1.67 -1.91 -9.97
N TYR A 194 -1.55 -3.08 -9.35
CA TYR A 194 -0.83 -4.21 -9.93
C TYR A 194 -1.50 -4.73 -11.21
N LYS A 195 -2.84 -4.79 -11.25
CA LYS A 195 -3.59 -5.11 -12.47
C LYS A 195 -3.31 -4.10 -13.58
N LEU A 196 -3.25 -2.80 -13.28
CA LEU A 196 -2.91 -1.78 -14.26
C LEU A 196 -1.51 -1.99 -14.82
N LYS A 197 -0.53 -2.27 -13.96
CA LYS A 197 0.87 -2.55 -14.35
C LYS A 197 1.01 -3.80 -15.21
N ILE A 198 0.25 -4.86 -14.93
CA ILE A 198 0.27 -6.09 -15.75
C ILE A 198 -0.51 -5.92 -17.05
N SER A 199 -1.63 -5.18 -17.05
CA SER A 199 -2.47 -5.02 -18.25
C SER A 199 -1.76 -4.33 -19.42
N GLU A 200 -0.63 -3.65 -19.17
CA GLU A 200 0.26 -3.13 -20.21
C GLU A 200 0.94 -4.22 -21.04
N TYR A 201 0.98 -5.47 -20.56
CA TYR A 201 1.48 -6.61 -21.33
C TYR A 201 0.44 -7.25 -22.27
N GLY A 202 -0.84 -6.84 -22.19
CA GLY A 202 -1.92 -7.36 -23.04
C GLY A 202 -2.35 -6.43 -24.19
N LYS A 203 -1.75 -5.24 -24.30
CA LYS A 203 -2.04 -4.25 -25.36
C LYS A 203 -0.75 -3.61 -25.85
N ILE A 204 0.14 -4.43 -26.41
CA ILE A 204 1.13 -4.04 -27.42
C ILE A 204 1.12 -5.15 -28.47
#